data_AF-A0A820CZB4-F1
#
_entry.id   AF-A0A820CZB4-F1
#
_cell.length_a   1.000
_cell.length_b   1.000
_cell.length_c   1.000
_cell.angle_alpha   90.00
_cell.angle_beta   90.00
_cell.angle_gamma   90.00
#
_symmetry.space_group_name_H-M   'P 1'
#
loop_
_entity.id
_entity.type
_entity.pdbx_description
1 polymer ?
#
loop_
_entity_poly.entity_id
_entity_poly.type
_entity_poly.pdbx_seq_one_letter_code
_entity_poly.pdbx_strand_id
1 'polypeptide(L)'
;MKTGETMVEVMRSTPTPNTHTTNVASASSDTHEGIKQYYVQKIEELQLHVAEKSQNLRRLQAKRNELNAKVRMLREELQLLQEQGSLVGEVVKAMDKKKVLVKVHPEGKFVVDLDKN
;
A
#
# COMPACT_ATOMS: atom_id res chain seq x y z
N MET A 1 -4.89 11.22 11.11
CA MET A 1 -5.80 10.06 11.15
C MET A 1 -4.95 8.81 10.96
N LYS A 2 -4.66 8.11 12.07
CA LYS A 2 -3.82 6.91 12.11
C LYS A 2 -4.74 5.69 12.07
N THR A 3 -5.00 5.16 10.89
CA THR A 3 -5.45 3.77 10.70
C THR A 3 -4.18 2.95 10.57
N GLY A 4 -3.83 2.08 11.49
CA GLY A 4 -4.67 1.07 12.11
C GLY A 4 -3.78 -0.16 12.05
N GLU A 5 -3.29 -0.56 13.20
CA GLU A 5 -2.34 -1.65 13.37
C GLU A 5 -2.82 -2.89 12.64
N THR A 6 -1.93 -3.51 11.88
CA THR A 6 -2.06 -4.94 11.60
C THR A 6 -0.69 -5.54 11.87
N MET A 7 -0.49 -5.88 13.14
CA MET A 7 0.47 -6.89 13.55
C MET A 7 0.25 -8.12 12.68
N VAL A 8 1.23 -8.44 11.85
CA VAL A 8 1.39 -9.79 11.30
C VAL A 8 2.71 -10.30 11.86
N GLU A 9 2.70 -10.48 13.17
CA GLU A 9 3.70 -11.28 13.87
C GLU A 9 3.35 -12.75 13.59
N VAL A 10 3.88 -13.28 12.49
CA VAL A 10 3.88 -14.73 12.27
C VAL A 10 5.05 -15.29 13.05
N MET A 11 4.87 -15.38 14.37
CA MET A 11 5.50 -16.42 15.16
C MET A 11 4.98 -17.77 14.63
N ARG A 12 5.84 -18.51 13.93
CA ARG A 12 5.82 -19.97 13.97
C ARG A 12 7.21 -20.42 14.37
N SER A 13 7.40 -20.43 15.68
CA SER A 13 8.35 -21.30 16.36
C SER A 13 8.27 -22.71 15.79
N THR A 14 9.42 -23.29 15.52
CA THR A 14 9.59 -24.73 15.32
C THR A 14 8.93 -25.50 16.47
N PRO A 15 8.04 -26.47 16.19
CA PRO A 15 7.79 -27.54 17.12
C PRO A 15 8.71 -28.70 16.72
N THR A 16 9.64 -29.00 17.62
CA THR A 16 10.43 -30.23 17.70
C THR A 16 9.57 -31.47 17.43
N PRO A 17 10.13 -32.53 16.81
CA PRO A 17 9.42 -33.79 16.70
C PRO A 17 9.44 -34.47 18.07
N ASN A 18 8.29 -34.52 18.73
CA ASN A 18 8.13 -35.35 19.92
C ASN A 18 8.14 -36.83 19.50
N THR A 19 9.20 -37.53 19.89
CA THR A 19 9.34 -38.98 19.84
C THR A 19 8.35 -39.64 20.80
N HIS A 20 7.29 -40.25 20.27
CA HIS A 20 6.55 -41.26 21.01
C HIS A 20 7.32 -42.59 20.93
N THR A 21 8.11 -42.85 21.97
CA THR A 21 8.57 -44.20 22.31
C THR A 21 7.35 -45.00 22.78
N THR A 22 6.86 -45.91 21.94
CA THR A 22 6.13 -47.10 22.41
C THR A 22 6.57 -48.29 21.57
N ASN A 23 7.25 -49.19 22.26
CA ASN A 23 7.85 -50.42 21.80
C ASN A 23 6.74 -51.46 21.54
N VAL A 24 6.36 -51.69 20.28
CA VAL A 24 5.56 -52.87 19.89
C VAL A 24 5.82 -53.26 18.43
N ALA A 25 6.46 -54.43 18.27
CA ALA A 25 6.45 -55.35 17.14
C ALA A 25 6.74 -54.80 15.72
N SER A 26 7.95 -55.13 15.26
CA SER A 26 8.66 -54.84 14.00
C SER A 26 8.02 -55.32 12.67
N ALA A 27 6.69 -55.38 12.57
CA ALA A 27 5.99 -55.71 11.32
C ALA A 27 4.97 -54.63 10.89
N SER A 28 4.72 -53.64 11.75
CA SER A 28 3.73 -52.56 11.54
C SER A 28 4.37 -51.19 11.28
N SER A 29 5.69 -51.07 11.41
CA SER A 29 6.45 -49.82 11.21
C SER A 29 6.46 -49.37 9.76
N ASP A 30 6.61 -50.30 8.82
CA ASP A 30 6.82 -49.97 7.41
C ASP A 30 5.56 -49.40 6.75
N THR A 31 4.39 -49.89 7.17
CA THR A 31 3.09 -49.32 6.73
C THR A 31 2.86 -47.94 7.32
N HIS A 32 3.25 -47.73 8.59
CA HIS A 32 3.12 -46.44 9.25
C HIS A 32 4.06 -45.38 8.67
N GLU A 33 5.27 -45.77 8.24
CA GLU A 33 6.26 -44.91 7.58
C GLU A 33 5.77 -44.44 6.20
N GLY A 34 5.22 -45.35 5.39
CA GLY A 34 4.66 -45.01 4.07
C GLY A 34 3.44 -44.09 4.15
N ILE A 35 2.58 -44.31 5.16
CA ILE A 35 1.43 -43.43 5.42
C ILE A 35 1.89 -42.03 5.87
N LYS A 36 2.93 -41.93 6.69
CA LYS A 36 3.54 -40.64 7.05
C LYS A 36 4.08 -39.90 5.83
N GLN A 37 4.80 -40.59 4.94
CA GLN A 37 5.32 -39.99 3.70
C GLN A 37 4.20 -39.45 2.80
N TYR A 38 3.08 -40.16 2.68
CA TYR A 38 1.91 -39.68 1.94
C TYR A 38 1.38 -38.35 2.50
N TYR A 39 1.22 -38.25 3.83
CA TYR A 39 0.74 -37.02 4.45
C TYR A 39 1.74 -35.88 4.33
N VAL A 40 3.05 -36.15 4.47
CA VAL A 40 4.10 -35.15 4.27
C VAL A 40 4.05 -34.60 2.83
N GLN A 41 4.01 -35.49 1.84
CA GLN A 41 3.93 -35.09 0.44
C GLN A 41 2.63 -34.33 0.13
N LYS A 42 1.51 -34.73 0.74
CA LYS A 42 0.24 -34.01 0.58
C LYS A 42 0.26 -32.64 1.23
N ILE A 43 0.94 -32.48 2.36
CA ILE A 43 1.16 -31.18 3.02
C ILE A 43 2.02 -30.29 2.13
N GLU A 44 3.10 -30.79 1.55
CA GLU A 44 3.97 -30.04 0.64
C GLU A 44 3.21 -29.55 -0.61
N GLU A 45 2.41 -30.43 -1.22
CA GLU A 45 1.55 -30.08 -2.36
C GLU A 45 0.57 -28.93 -1.99
N LEU A 46 -0.09 -29.05 -0.83
CA LEU A 46 -1.01 -28.02 -0.35
C LEU A 46 -0.30 -26.70 -0.01
N GLN A 47 0.90 -26.78 0.56
CA GLN A 47 1.72 -25.59 0.83
C GLN A 47 2.12 -24.88 -0.46
N LEU A 48 2.46 -25.64 -1.52
CA LEU A 48 2.76 -25.08 -2.83
C LEU A 48 1.54 -24.35 -3.43
N HIS A 49 0.35 -24.94 -3.33
CA HIS A 49 -0.90 -24.29 -3.76
C HIS A 49 -1.20 -23.01 -2.97
N VAL A 50 -0.93 -23.01 -1.65
CA VAL A 50 -1.09 -21.80 -0.82
C VAL A 50 -0.09 -20.73 -1.24
N ALA A 51 1.18 -21.10 -1.48
CA ALA A 51 2.22 -20.18 -1.91
C ALA A 51 1.86 -19.52 -3.25
N GLU A 52 1.43 -20.29 -4.25
CA GLU A 52 1.01 -19.77 -5.55
C GLU A 52 -0.17 -18.78 -5.43
N LYS A 53 -1.21 -19.14 -4.67
CA LYS A 53 -2.36 -18.25 -4.43
C LYS A 53 -1.94 -16.99 -3.68
N SER A 54 -1.04 -17.10 -2.71
CA SER A 54 -0.53 -15.95 -1.96
C SER A 54 0.25 -14.98 -2.86
N GLN A 55 1.05 -15.49 -3.80
CA GLN A 55 1.78 -14.69 -4.77
C GLN A 55 0.82 -13.99 -5.73
N ASN A 56 -0.21 -14.70 -6.21
CA ASN A 56 -1.22 -14.11 -7.08
C ASN A 56 -2.03 -13.02 -6.36
N LEU A 57 -2.40 -13.24 -5.09
CA LEU A 57 -3.05 -12.23 -4.26
C LEU A 57 -2.16 -10.99 -4.09
N ARG A 58 -0.87 -11.17 -3.80
CA ARG A 58 0.09 -10.05 -3.69
C ARG A 58 0.17 -9.25 -4.98
N ARG A 59 0.19 -9.92 -6.13
CA ARG A 59 0.17 -9.28 -7.45
C ARG A 59 -1.13 -8.50 -7.68
N LEU A 60 -2.28 -9.09 -7.39
CA LEU A 60 -3.58 -8.42 -7.52
C LEU A 60 -3.69 -7.21 -6.60
N GLN A 61 -3.21 -7.33 -5.36
CA GLN A 61 -3.17 -6.24 -4.40
C GLN A 61 -2.27 -5.10 -4.89
N ALA A 62 -1.11 -5.40 -5.47
CA ALA A 62 -0.25 -4.39 -6.08
C ALA A 62 -0.96 -3.65 -7.23
N LYS A 63 -1.65 -4.38 -8.11
CA LYS A 63 -2.44 -3.78 -9.21
C LYS A 63 -3.56 -2.88 -8.68
N ARG A 64 -4.27 -3.31 -7.62
CA ARG A 64 -5.29 -2.49 -6.94
C ARG A 64 -4.68 -1.23 -6.35
N ASN A 65 -3.52 -1.36 -5.68
CA ASN A 65 -2.83 -0.23 -5.07
C ASN A 65 -2.35 0.78 -6.10
N GLU A 66 -1.82 0.33 -7.23
CA GLU A 66 -1.44 1.20 -8.35
C GLU A 66 -2.64 1.99 -8.89
N LEU A 67 -3.78 1.31 -9.10
CA LEU A 67 -4.99 1.97 -9.57
C LEU A 67 -5.55 2.97 -8.56
N ASN A 68 -5.55 2.61 -7.27
CA ASN A 68 -5.95 3.54 -6.21
C ASN A 68 -5.03 4.75 -6.11
N ALA A 69 -3.72 4.57 -6.33
CA ALA A 69 -2.77 5.68 -6.39
C ALA A 69 -3.08 6.61 -7.58
N LYS A 70 -3.39 6.05 -8.76
CA LYS A 70 -3.83 6.83 -9.93
C LYS A 70 -5.09 7.64 -9.64
N VAL A 71 -6.10 7.04 -9.01
CA VAL A 71 -7.31 7.76 -8.59
C VAL A 71 -6.99 8.86 -7.58
N ARG A 72 -6.04 8.63 -6.66
CA ARG A 72 -5.60 9.66 -5.71
C ARG A 72 -4.93 10.83 -6.42
N MET A 73 -4.02 10.57 -7.36
CA MET A 73 -3.37 11.61 -8.16
C MET A 73 -4.39 12.43 -8.94
N LEU A 74 -5.33 11.79 -9.63
CA LEU A 74 -6.39 12.49 -10.36
C LEU A 74 -7.28 13.33 -9.44
N ARG A 75 -7.54 12.89 -8.21
CA ARG A 75 -8.27 13.70 -7.21
C ARG A 75 -7.47 14.91 -6.74
N GLU A 76 -6.16 14.75 -6.50
CA GLU A 76 -5.26 15.84 -6.14
C GLU A 76 -5.16 16.87 -7.28
N GLU A 77 -5.02 16.41 -8.53
CA GLU A 77 -5.04 17.27 -9.72
C GLU A 77 -6.37 18.00 -9.88
N LEU A 78 -7.50 17.29 -9.74
CA LEU A 78 -8.82 17.91 -9.81
C LEU A 78 -9.01 18.96 -8.72
N GLN A 79 -8.47 18.72 -7.52
CA GLN A 79 -8.52 19.69 -6.44
C GLN A 79 -7.68 20.94 -6.76
N LEU A 80 -6.48 20.79 -7.34
CA LEU A 80 -5.69 21.92 -7.82
C LEU A 80 -6.37 22.69 -8.96
N LEU A 81 -7.12 22.01 -9.83
CA LEU A 81 -7.95 22.63 -10.87
C LEU A 81 -9.18 23.35 -10.30
N GLN A 82 -9.69 22.89 -9.15
CA GLN A 82 -10.84 23.48 -8.47
C GLN A 82 -10.45 24.56 -7.45
N GLU A 83 -9.19 24.59 -7.01
CA GLU A 83 -8.61 25.81 -6.44
C GLU A 83 -8.88 26.94 -7.44
N GLN A 84 -9.49 28.02 -6.96
CA GLN A 84 -9.93 29.09 -7.84
C GLN A 84 -8.75 29.56 -8.67
N GLY A 85 -8.90 29.54 -9.99
CA GLY A 85 -7.87 29.98 -10.92
C GLY A 85 -7.36 31.36 -10.51
N SER A 86 -6.05 31.58 -10.66
CA SER A 86 -5.46 32.88 -10.32
C SER A 86 -6.16 33.99 -11.10
N LEU A 87 -6.66 34.98 -10.39
CA LEU A 87 -7.29 36.15 -11.00
C LEU A 87 -6.23 36.92 -11.78
N VAL A 88 -6.39 36.96 -13.11
CA VAL A 88 -5.50 37.73 -13.98
C VAL A 88 -5.87 39.21 -13.85
N GLY A 89 -4.92 40.00 -13.37
CA GLY A 89 -5.07 41.45 -13.21
C GLY A 89 -4.03 42.22 -14.00
N GLU A 90 -4.36 43.47 -14.35
CA GLU A 90 -3.43 44.40 -15.00
C GLU A 90 -2.63 45.17 -13.94
N VAL A 91 -1.32 45.27 -14.13
CA VAL A 91 -0.45 46.07 -13.26
C VAL A 91 -0.60 47.54 -13.63
N VAL A 92 -1.22 48.33 -12.73
CA VAL A 92 -1.42 49.76 -12.95
C VAL A 92 -0.19 50.56 -12.53
N LYS A 93 0.44 50.15 -11.42
CA LYS A 93 1.60 50.85 -10.86
C LYS A 93 2.47 49.94 -10.00
N ALA A 94 3.77 49.87 -10.28
CA ALA A 94 4.74 49.32 -9.34
C ALA A 94 4.92 50.32 -8.18
N MET A 95 4.69 49.88 -6.94
CA MET A 95 4.80 50.76 -5.77
C MET A 95 6.22 50.72 -5.18
N ASP A 96 6.65 49.56 -4.70
CA ASP A 96 7.97 49.32 -4.15
C ASP A 96 8.57 48.07 -4.79
N LYS A 97 9.82 47.73 -4.45
CA LYS A 97 10.49 46.50 -4.91
C LYS A 97 9.74 45.20 -4.57
N LYS A 98 8.81 45.24 -3.61
CA LYS A 98 8.05 44.08 -3.13
C LYS A 98 6.54 44.25 -3.27
N LYS A 99 6.03 45.40 -3.70
CA LYS A 99 4.60 45.71 -3.71
C LYS A 99 4.16 46.30 -5.03
N VAL A 100 3.04 45.82 -5.58
CA VAL A 100 2.49 46.24 -6.87
C VAL A 100 1.00 46.50 -6.75
N LEU A 101 0.53 47.60 -7.36
CA LEU A 101 -0.89 47.89 -7.49
C LEU A 101 -1.45 47.20 -8.75
N VAL A 102 -2.31 46.21 -8.53
CA VAL A 102 -2.96 45.40 -9.57
C VAL A 102 -4.45 45.76 -9.62
N LYS A 103 -5.00 45.93 -10.81
CA LYS A 103 -6.44 46.09 -11.05
C LYS A 103 -7.01 44.79 -11.58
N VAL A 104 -7.93 44.19 -10.84
CA VAL A 104 -8.63 42.94 -11.21
C VAL A 104 -10.09 43.29 -11.47
N HIS A 105 -10.63 42.90 -12.62
CA HIS A 105 -12.07 43.04 -12.92
C HIS A 105 -12.75 41.70 -12.59
N PRO A 106 -13.83 41.65 -11.78
CA PRO A 106 -14.75 42.73 -11.36
C PRO A 106 -14.48 43.35 -9.96
N GLU A 107 -13.44 42.93 -9.24
CA GLU A 107 -13.30 43.18 -7.79
C GLU A 107 -12.61 44.51 -7.38
N GLY A 108 -11.86 45.17 -8.28
CA GLY A 108 -11.29 46.51 -8.03
C GLY A 108 -9.75 46.56 -8.06
N LYS A 109 -9.14 47.46 -7.25
CA LYS A 109 -7.69 47.68 -7.19
C LYS A 109 -7.12 47.11 -5.89
N PHE A 110 -6.05 46.32 -5.98
CA PHE A 110 -5.38 45.65 -4.86
C PHE A 110 -3.90 45.94 -4.85
N VAL A 111 -3.32 46.06 -3.65
CA VAL A 111 -1.86 46.06 -3.47
C VAL A 111 -1.46 44.63 -3.16
N VAL A 112 -0.67 44.02 -4.05
CA VAL A 112 -0.22 42.63 -3.95
C VAL A 112 1.28 42.60 -3.68
N ASP A 113 1.71 41.67 -2.82
CA ASP A 113 3.12 41.44 -2.51
C ASP A 113 3.73 40.47 -3.54
N LEU A 114 4.92 40.82 -4.04
CA LEU A 114 5.69 39.98 -4.94
C LEU A 114 6.37 38.88 -4.14
N ASP A 115 6.20 37.63 -4.60
CA ASP A 115 6.88 36.50 -3.99
C ASP A 115 8.38 36.52 -4.30
N LYS A 116 9.18 35.98 -3.39
CA LYS A 116 10.64 35.93 -3.58
C LYS A 116 10.97 34.65 -4.35
N ASN A 117 11.35 34.81 -5.62
CA ASN A 117 11.99 33.73 -6.39
C ASN A 117 13.27 33.24 -5.70
#